data_AF-A0A4Q2DXQ3-F1
#
_entry.id   AF-A0A4Q2DXQ3-F1
#
_cell.length_a   1.000
_cell.length_b   1.000
_cell.length_c   1.000
_cell.angle_alpha   90.00
_cell.angle_beta   90.00
_cell.angle_gamma   90.00
#
_symmetry.space_group_name_H-M   'P 1'
#
loop_
_entity.id
_entity.type
_entity.pdbx_description
1 polymer ?
#
loop_
_entity_poly.entity_id
_entity_poly.type
_entity_poly.pdbx_seq_one_letter_code
_entity_poly.pdbx_strand_id
1 'polypeptide(L)'
;MERLTPYVDLLFKLQYPLPTPEQPDSFPDSNYYSTGILDVFAIAAYIAVMAILRDVLRLWVFEPFARWKLMRDLNAKALARASKQADFTANGHTNGKANGHDNGHANGHANGYANGHTNGYTNGHANGHTNGHTNGHANEHTNGHANEPTNGYANGHTNGYANGHANGHANGHANGHSNGHANGIANGNSGNAAKKSPRSPKPTRKELKQVHRSVLRFAEQGWFATYYTFSWCYGLVRRLLVSIAMEANMSDIQYVHVNLPTELLDPKAVWIGYPHIALAGPLKFYYLIQTASYLHQIFILNAEARRKDHWQMMTHHVITVALLFTSYFTNFTRVGCLILLLMDWCDIFLPLAKMMRYINIKQIYTDATFGFFMVSWLISRHCLFIVVVHSTITQKYLPLMLDRERGYYLSRPAHAAFSAMLVALEILQAIWFWMICRVAWRVVMGVGATDERSDEEVDDNDSEGQSKEN
;
A
#
# COMPACT_ATOMS: atom_id res chain seq x y z
N MET A 1 -10.62 42.51 -24.70
CA MET A 1 -9.50 41.61 -24.34
C MET A 1 -8.16 42.33 -24.16
N GLU A 2 -7.96 43.54 -24.72
CA GLU A 2 -6.69 44.31 -24.61
C GLU A 2 -6.31 44.85 -23.21
N ARG A 3 -7.21 44.87 -22.22
CA ARG A 3 -6.87 45.38 -20.87
C ARG A 3 -6.21 44.35 -19.96
N LEU A 4 -6.28 43.06 -20.30
CA LEU A 4 -5.70 41.98 -19.47
C LEU A 4 -4.33 41.51 -19.98
N THR A 5 -3.99 41.77 -21.25
CA THR A 5 -2.72 41.38 -21.87
C THR A 5 -1.46 41.78 -21.10
N PRO A 6 -1.30 43.03 -20.57
CA PRO A 6 -0.06 43.38 -19.88
C PRO A 6 0.14 42.61 -18.56
N TYR A 7 -0.94 42.28 -17.85
CA TYR A 7 -0.87 41.51 -16.61
C TYR A 7 -0.66 40.01 -16.88
N VAL A 8 -1.30 39.48 -17.92
CA VAL A 8 -1.12 38.09 -18.34
C VAL A 8 0.31 37.86 -18.84
N ASP A 9 0.86 38.81 -19.60
CA ASP A 9 2.25 38.74 -20.06
C ASP A 9 3.23 38.70 -18.89
N LEU A 10 3.01 39.50 -17.85
CA LEU A 10 3.85 39.50 -16.64
C LEU A 10 3.86 38.16 -15.92
N LEU A 11 2.71 37.46 -15.91
CA LEU A 11 2.51 36.22 -15.17
C LEU A 11 2.92 34.98 -15.95
N PHE A 12 2.80 34.97 -17.28
CA PHE A 12 2.96 33.73 -18.06
C PHE A 12 4.05 33.81 -19.15
N LYS A 13 4.52 35.00 -19.49
CA LYS A 13 5.53 35.17 -20.54
C LYS A 13 6.93 35.23 -19.91
N LEU A 14 7.88 34.52 -20.53
CA LEU A 14 9.29 34.66 -20.19
C LEU A 14 9.74 36.09 -20.47
N GLN A 15 10.33 36.72 -19.45
CA GLN A 15 10.74 38.13 -19.51
C GLN A 15 12.20 38.26 -19.97
N TYR A 16 12.56 39.47 -20.40
CA TYR A 16 13.90 39.88 -20.81
C TYR A 16 14.43 39.16 -22.06
N PRO A 17 13.78 39.29 -23.23
CA PRO A 17 14.29 38.70 -24.45
C PRO A 17 15.67 39.25 -24.80
N LEU A 18 16.56 38.37 -25.24
CA LEU A 18 17.90 38.69 -25.72
C LEU A 18 18.05 38.23 -27.19
N PRO A 19 18.90 38.90 -27.98
CA PRO A 19 19.28 38.37 -29.29
C PRO A 19 19.97 37.01 -29.12
N THR A 20 19.81 36.14 -30.11
CA THR A 20 20.49 34.85 -30.15
C THR A 20 22.00 35.05 -30.06
N PRO A 21 22.70 34.37 -29.13
CA PRO A 21 24.15 34.46 -29.01
C PRO A 21 24.85 34.05 -30.31
N GLU A 22 26.03 34.63 -30.60
CA GLU A 22 26.83 34.27 -31.79
C GLU A 22 27.23 32.79 -31.80
N GLN A 23 27.46 32.24 -30.62
CA GLN A 23 27.64 30.80 -30.39
C GLN A 23 26.50 30.36 -29.48
N PRO A 24 25.31 30.09 -30.05
CA PRO A 24 24.22 29.58 -29.26
C PRO A 24 24.68 28.28 -28.62
N ASP A 25 24.22 28.07 -27.39
CA ASP A 25 24.37 26.78 -26.78
C ASP A 25 23.49 25.77 -27.53
N SER A 26 23.01 24.80 -26.81
CA SER A 26 22.48 23.59 -27.37
C SER A 26 21.04 23.71 -27.89
N PHE A 27 20.59 24.96 -28.08
CA PHE A 27 19.27 25.39 -28.54
C PHE A 27 19.36 26.52 -29.59
N PRO A 28 20.00 26.28 -30.75
CA PRO A 28 20.26 27.31 -31.76
C PRO A 28 19.00 28.01 -32.28
N ASP A 29 17.88 27.29 -32.33
CA ASP A 29 16.60 27.81 -32.86
C ASP A 29 15.68 28.38 -31.77
N SER A 30 16.14 28.48 -30.52
CA SER A 30 15.32 28.98 -29.41
C SER A 30 15.40 30.50 -29.28
N ASN A 31 14.32 31.10 -28.78
CA ASN A 31 14.40 32.44 -28.19
C ASN A 31 15.25 32.40 -26.91
N TYR A 32 16.10 33.41 -26.73
CA TYR A 32 16.97 33.56 -25.57
C TYR A 32 16.47 34.67 -24.65
N TYR A 33 16.73 34.50 -23.35
CA TYR A 33 16.25 35.41 -22.31
C TYR A 33 17.32 35.62 -21.25
N SER A 34 17.37 36.80 -20.64
CA SER A 34 18.18 37.04 -19.44
C SER A 34 17.39 36.68 -18.17
N THR A 35 18.09 36.63 -17.05
CA THR A 35 17.46 36.54 -15.72
C THR A 35 17.00 37.91 -15.25
N GLY A 36 15.96 37.98 -14.41
CA GLY A 36 15.58 39.21 -13.75
C GLY A 36 14.43 39.07 -12.75
N ILE A 37 14.14 40.14 -12.03
CA ILE A 37 13.19 40.11 -10.90
C ILE A 37 11.75 39.83 -11.35
N LEU A 38 11.39 40.18 -12.59
CA LEU A 38 10.04 39.92 -13.10
C LEU A 38 9.75 38.42 -13.24
N ASP A 39 10.77 37.56 -13.27
CA ASP A 39 10.59 36.11 -13.29
C ASP A 39 9.93 35.58 -11.99
N VAL A 40 9.95 36.35 -10.90
CA VAL A 40 9.22 36.03 -9.66
C VAL A 40 7.71 35.99 -9.87
N PHE A 41 7.16 36.83 -10.75
CA PHE A 41 5.74 36.80 -11.10
C PHE A 41 5.38 35.53 -11.89
N ALA A 42 6.27 35.10 -12.79
CA ALA A 42 6.12 33.82 -13.49
C ALA A 42 6.17 32.64 -12.52
N ILE A 43 7.09 32.65 -11.55
CA ILE A 43 7.15 31.64 -10.49
C ILE A 43 5.83 31.61 -9.70
N ALA A 44 5.29 32.76 -9.30
CA ALA A 44 4.02 32.83 -8.57
C ALA A 44 2.85 32.26 -9.38
N ALA A 45 2.78 32.57 -10.68
CA ALA A 45 1.76 31.98 -11.57
C ALA A 45 1.93 30.46 -11.68
N TYR A 46 3.16 29.98 -11.81
CA TYR A 46 3.47 28.55 -11.87
C TYR A 46 3.12 27.81 -10.57
N ILE A 47 3.28 28.43 -9.39
CA ILE A 47 2.82 27.87 -8.10
C ILE A 47 1.30 27.65 -8.15
N ALA A 48 0.54 28.63 -8.63
CA ALA A 48 -0.92 28.51 -8.73
C ALA A 48 -1.35 27.41 -9.72
N VAL A 49 -0.70 27.35 -10.89
CA VAL A 49 -0.94 26.30 -11.88
C VAL A 49 -0.63 24.92 -11.30
N MET A 50 0.48 24.78 -10.59
CA MET A 50 0.89 23.52 -9.95
C MET A 50 -0.11 23.07 -8.88
N ALA A 51 -0.62 23.98 -8.06
CA ALA A 51 -1.65 23.66 -7.07
C ALA A 51 -2.93 23.13 -7.73
N ILE A 52 -3.38 23.77 -8.81
CA ILE A 52 -4.56 23.34 -9.57
C ILE A 52 -4.32 21.97 -10.21
N LEU A 53 -3.18 21.79 -10.90
CA LEU A 53 -2.84 20.52 -11.55
C LEU A 53 -2.76 19.37 -10.56
N ARG A 54 -2.19 19.60 -9.37
CA ARG A 54 -2.16 18.62 -8.30
C ARG A 54 -3.55 18.18 -7.89
N ASP A 55 -4.42 19.13 -7.58
CA ASP A 55 -5.73 18.82 -7.04
C ASP A 55 -6.63 18.17 -8.10
N VAL A 56 -6.54 18.61 -9.36
CA VAL A 56 -7.19 17.95 -10.50
C VAL A 56 -6.71 16.51 -10.62
N LEU A 57 -5.40 16.26 -10.65
CA LEU A 57 -4.86 14.92 -10.83
C LEU A 57 -5.22 13.98 -9.66
N ARG A 58 -5.17 14.50 -8.43
CA ARG A 58 -5.58 13.75 -7.24
C ARG A 58 -7.05 13.39 -7.28
N LEU A 59 -7.93 14.38 -7.44
CA LEU A 59 -9.39 14.20 -7.32
C LEU A 59 -10.01 13.48 -8.51
N TRP A 60 -9.48 13.67 -9.73
CA TRP A 60 -10.10 13.18 -10.96
C TRP A 60 -9.45 11.92 -11.51
N VAL A 61 -8.20 11.64 -11.17
CA VAL A 61 -7.48 10.47 -11.69
C VAL A 61 -7.18 9.47 -10.58
N PHE A 62 -6.39 9.87 -9.57
CA PHE A 62 -5.88 8.91 -8.60
C PHE A 62 -6.88 8.47 -7.55
N GLU A 63 -7.68 9.39 -7.00
CA GLU A 63 -8.70 9.03 -6.02
C GLU A 63 -9.78 8.10 -6.59
N PRO A 64 -10.39 8.39 -7.76
CA PRO A 64 -11.40 7.51 -8.34
C PRO A 64 -10.84 6.12 -8.65
N PHE A 65 -9.63 6.06 -9.21
CA PHE A 65 -8.95 4.81 -9.50
C PHE A 65 -8.67 3.99 -8.23
N ALA A 66 -8.07 4.61 -7.20
CA ALA A 66 -7.73 3.93 -5.96
C ALA A 66 -8.99 3.46 -5.22
N ARG A 67 -10.04 4.29 -5.16
CA ARG A 67 -11.33 3.93 -4.58
C ARG A 67 -11.92 2.72 -5.28
N TRP A 68 -11.98 2.74 -6.61
CA TRP A 68 -12.48 1.64 -7.41
C TRP A 68 -11.72 0.34 -7.11
N LYS A 69 -10.38 0.37 -7.20
CA LYS A 69 -9.54 -0.83 -7.01
C LYS A 69 -9.67 -1.39 -5.59
N LEU A 70 -9.55 -0.54 -4.57
CA LEU A 70 -9.58 -0.97 -3.17
C LEU A 70 -10.96 -1.46 -2.76
N MET A 71 -12.03 -0.82 -3.21
CA MET A 71 -13.40 -1.30 -2.96
C MET A 71 -13.67 -2.63 -3.66
N ARG A 72 -13.18 -2.80 -4.89
CA ARG A 72 -13.27 -4.08 -5.61
C ARG A 72 -12.54 -5.20 -4.85
N ASP A 73 -11.32 -4.94 -4.41
CA ASP A 73 -10.50 -5.91 -3.68
C ASP A 73 -11.10 -6.21 -2.29
N LEU A 74 -11.71 -5.22 -1.61
CA LEU A 74 -12.44 -5.39 -0.35
C LEU A 74 -13.69 -6.27 -0.53
N ASN A 75 -14.51 -5.98 -1.55
CA ASN A 75 -15.71 -6.75 -1.86
C ASN A 75 -15.36 -8.20 -2.23
N ALA A 76 -14.28 -8.41 -2.99
CA ALA A 76 -13.80 -9.75 -3.34
C ALA A 76 -13.35 -10.53 -2.08
N LYS A 77 -12.62 -9.89 -1.16
CA LYS A 77 -12.24 -10.50 0.13
C LYS A 77 -13.47 -10.81 0.98
N ALA A 78 -14.45 -9.91 1.04
CA ALA A 78 -15.69 -10.12 1.77
C ALA A 78 -16.49 -11.32 1.23
N LEU A 79 -16.56 -11.46 -0.09
CA LEU A 79 -17.20 -12.60 -0.75
C LEU A 79 -16.44 -13.91 -0.48
N ALA A 80 -15.11 -13.90 -0.54
CA ALA A 80 -14.30 -15.08 -0.23
C ALA A 80 -14.45 -15.53 1.23
N ARG A 81 -14.48 -14.58 2.18
CA ARG A 81 -14.78 -14.86 3.60
C ARG A 81 -16.17 -15.46 3.77
N ALA A 82 -17.18 -14.89 3.10
CA ALA A 82 -18.56 -15.38 3.16
C ALA A 82 -18.69 -16.79 2.57
N SER A 83 -18.03 -17.08 1.43
CA SER A 83 -17.97 -18.41 0.83
C SER A 83 -17.32 -19.42 1.77
N LYS A 84 -16.16 -19.10 2.34
CA LYS A 84 -15.46 -19.99 3.28
C LYS A 84 -16.29 -20.27 4.53
N GLN A 85 -17.01 -19.28 5.03
CA GLN A 85 -17.95 -19.46 6.14
C GLN A 85 -19.11 -20.38 5.74
N ALA A 86 -19.69 -20.18 4.55
CA ALA A 86 -20.74 -21.03 4.03
C ALA A 86 -20.28 -22.49 3.88
N ASP A 87 -19.09 -22.72 3.30
CA ASP A 87 -18.50 -24.05 3.16
C ASP A 87 -18.21 -24.71 4.51
N PHE A 88 -17.68 -23.95 5.48
CA PHE A 88 -17.47 -24.45 6.84
C PHE A 88 -18.79 -24.87 7.51
N THR A 89 -19.83 -24.03 7.41
CA THR A 89 -21.16 -24.37 7.94
C THR A 89 -21.76 -25.57 7.22
N ALA A 90 -21.68 -25.64 5.88
CA ALA A 90 -22.23 -26.73 5.09
C ALA A 90 -21.53 -28.06 5.39
N ASN A 91 -20.20 -28.08 5.47
CA ASN A 91 -19.42 -29.27 5.81
C ASN A 91 -19.63 -29.70 7.27
N GLY A 92 -19.79 -28.74 8.19
CA GLY A 92 -20.17 -29.03 9.58
C GLY A 92 -21.56 -29.68 9.65
N HIS A 93 -22.51 -29.23 8.84
CA HIS A 93 -23.86 -29.80 8.77
C HIS A 93 -23.89 -31.19 8.12
N THR A 94 -23.18 -31.41 7.01
CA THR A 94 -23.17 -32.72 6.33
C THR A 94 -22.47 -33.78 7.18
N ASN A 95 -21.29 -33.49 7.73
CA ASN A 95 -20.60 -34.42 8.62
C ASN A 95 -21.35 -34.59 9.95
N GLY A 96 -21.96 -33.54 10.50
CA GLY A 96 -22.76 -33.63 11.72
C GLY A 96 -24.02 -34.48 11.53
N LYS A 97 -24.71 -34.35 10.39
CA LYS A 97 -25.90 -35.14 10.07
C LYS A 97 -25.55 -36.58 9.71
N ALA A 98 -24.52 -36.81 8.87
CA ALA A 98 -24.08 -38.14 8.50
C ALA A 98 -23.53 -38.90 9.71
N ASN A 99 -22.55 -38.36 10.44
CA ASN A 99 -21.97 -39.05 11.59
C ASN A 99 -22.95 -39.16 12.77
N GLY A 100 -23.77 -38.13 13.01
CA GLY A 100 -24.75 -38.14 14.10
C GLY A 100 -25.89 -39.14 13.85
N HIS A 101 -26.37 -39.22 12.61
CA HIS A 101 -27.41 -40.18 12.23
C HIS A 101 -26.81 -41.60 12.11
N ASP A 102 -25.72 -41.79 11.37
CA ASP A 102 -25.20 -43.13 11.10
C ASP A 102 -24.56 -43.77 12.33
N ASN A 103 -23.70 -43.06 13.09
CA ASN A 103 -23.14 -43.62 14.33
C ASN A 103 -24.18 -43.67 15.47
N GLY A 104 -25.09 -42.70 15.55
CA GLY A 104 -26.15 -42.70 16.56
C GLY A 104 -27.11 -43.86 16.37
N HIS A 105 -27.51 -44.13 15.12
CA HIS A 105 -28.41 -45.22 14.78
C HIS A 105 -27.69 -46.58 14.85
N ALA A 106 -26.44 -46.69 14.37
CA ALA A 106 -25.66 -47.92 14.43
C ALA A 106 -25.27 -48.31 15.87
N ASN A 107 -24.73 -47.38 16.67
CA ASN A 107 -24.38 -47.65 18.07
C ASN A 107 -25.62 -47.81 18.95
N GLY A 108 -26.69 -47.05 18.69
CA GLY A 108 -27.96 -47.19 19.40
C GLY A 108 -28.61 -48.54 19.16
N HIS A 109 -28.65 -49.01 17.91
CA HIS A 109 -29.10 -50.37 17.59
C HIS A 109 -28.17 -51.41 18.16
N ALA A 110 -26.86 -51.37 17.88
CA ALA A 110 -25.92 -52.40 18.31
C ALA A 110 -25.84 -52.53 19.84
N ASN A 111 -25.74 -51.43 20.58
CA ASN A 111 -25.69 -51.46 22.05
C ASN A 111 -27.07 -51.75 22.66
N GLY A 112 -28.15 -51.25 22.07
CA GLY A 112 -29.52 -51.53 22.52
C GLY A 112 -29.89 -53.00 22.33
N TYR A 113 -29.52 -53.59 21.20
CA TYR A 113 -29.65 -55.03 20.95
C TYR A 113 -28.73 -55.83 21.87
N ALA A 114 -27.43 -55.55 21.89
CA ALA A 114 -26.48 -56.34 22.67
C ALA A 114 -26.83 -56.32 24.17
N ASN A 115 -27.14 -55.14 24.74
CA ASN A 115 -27.49 -55.02 26.16
C ASN A 115 -28.90 -55.53 26.45
N GLY A 116 -29.88 -55.30 25.57
CA GLY A 116 -31.25 -55.78 25.73
C GLY A 116 -31.34 -57.30 25.62
N HIS A 117 -30.61 -57.90 24.68
CA HIS A 117 -30.53 -59.33 24.50
C HIS A 117 -29.76 -60.00 25.64
N THR A 118 -28.58 -59.45 26.01
CA THR A 118 -27.77 -59.99 27.11
C THR A 118 -28.49 -59.86 28.45
N ASN A 119 -28.98 -58.66 28.82
CA ASN A 119 -29.67 -58.47 30.10
C ASN A 119 -31.04 -59.17 30.14
N GLY A 120 -31.76 -59.19 29.02
CA GLY A 120 -33.04 -59.90 28.88
C GLY A 120 -32.88 -61.41 29.03
N TYR A 121 -31.86 -62.00 28.41
CA TYR A 121 -31.51 -63.40 28.64
C TYR A 121 -31.06 -63.65 30.06
N THR A 122 -30.10 -62.88 30.56
CA THR A 122 -29.47 -63.16 31.86
C THR A 122 -30.50 -63.02 32.99
N ASN A 123 -31.32 -61.96 32.97
CA ASN A 123 -32.39 -61.77 33.96
C ASN A 123 -33.58 -62.69 33.74
N GLY A 124 -33.97 -62.99 32.50
CA GLY A 124 -35.06 -63.92 32.20
C GLY A 124 -34.72 -65.36 32.59
N HIS A 125 -33.47 -65.76 32.35
CA HIS A 125 -32.96 -67.08 32.69
C HIS A 125 -32.68 -67.22 34.19
N ALA A 126 -32.15 -66.18 34.85
CA ALA A 126 -32.00 -66.14 36.31
C ALA A 126 -33.35 -66.13 37.02
N ASN A 127 -34.26 -65.19 36.69
CA ASN A 127 -35.58 -65.11 37.32
C ASN A 127 -36.46 -66.32 36.97
N GLY A 128 -36.33 -66.90 35.78
CA GLY A 128 -37.01 -68.14 35.39
C GLY A 128 -36.51 -69.36 36.16
N HIS A 129 -35.19 -69.49 36.37
CA HIS A 129 -34.64 -70.53 37.24
C HIS A 129 -35.05 -70.33 38.70
N THR A 130 -34.91 -69.11 39.22
CA THR A 130 -35.22 -68.81 40.63
C THR A 130 -36.71 -68.99 40.89
N ASN A 131 -37.60 -68.42 40.07
CA ASN A 131 -39.05 -68.60 40.26
C ASN A 131 -39.52 -70.02 39.95
N GLY A 132 -38.89 -70.72 38.99
CA GLY A 132 -39.17 -72.13 38.70
C GLY A 132 -38.78 -73.07 39.85
N HIS A 133 -37.61 -72.87 40.47
CA HIS A 133 -37.20 -73.63 41.64
C HIS A 133 -37.97 -73.24 42.91
N THR A 134 -38.28 -71.96 43.10
CA THR A 134 -39.00 -71.49 44.30
C THR A 134 -40.48 -71.90 44.27
N ASN A 135 -41.13 -71.84 43.10
CA ASN A 135 -42.51 -72.32 42.95
C ASN A 135 -42.60 -73.85 42.83
N GLY A 136 -41.58 -74.52 42.29
CA GLY A 136 -41.50 -75.98 42.29
C GLY A 136 -41.39 -76.55 43.71
N HIS A 137 -40.52 -75.99 44.56
CA HIS A 137 -40.43 -76.41 45.97
C HIS A 137 -41.63 -75.98 46.82
N ALA A 138 -42.33 -74.89 46.49
CA ALA A 138 -43.57 -74.53 47.16
C ALA A 138 -44.75 -75.48 46.82
N ASN A 139 -44.70 -76.16 45.67
CA ASN A 139 -45.75 -77.08 45.21
C ASN A 139 -45.52 -78.56 45.56
N GLU A 140 -44.36 -78.93 46.12
CA GLU A 140 -44.03 -80.33 46.50
C GLU A 140 -44.86 -80.91 47.65
N HIS A 141 -45.81 -80.15 48.22
CA HIS A 141 -46.74 -80.67 49.22
C HIS A 141 -48.22 -80.78 48.80
N THR A 142 -48.58 -80.54 47.52
CA THR A 142 -50.03 -80.55 47.20
C THR A 142 -50.49 -81.19 45.90
N ASN A 143 -49.66 -81.73 45.02
CA ASN A 143 -50.16 -82.70 44.02
C ASN A 143 -49.04 -83.49 43.35
N GLY A 144 -49.23 -84.80 43.26
CA GLY A 144 -48.36 -85.71 42.54
C GLY A 144 -48.47 -85.55 41.02
N HIS A 145 -47.32 -85.74 40.37
CA HIS A 145 -47.12 -86.22 39.00
C HIS A 145 -47.99 -85.63 37.88
N ALA A 146 -47.46 -84.57 37.26
CA ALA A 146 -47.03 -84.53 35.85
C ALA A 146 -46.99 -83.06 35.37
N ASN A 147 -45.88 -82.67 34.74
CA ASN A 147 -45.63 -81.37 34.07
C ASN A 147 -44.85 -80.29 34.83
N GLU A 148 -43.82 -80.64 35.60
CA GLU A 148 -42.94 -79.64 36.22
C GLU A 148 -41.49 -80.13 36.13
N PRO A 149 -40.82 -79.88 34.98
CA PRO A 149 -39.87 -78.75 34.92
C PRO A 149 -39.89 -77.99 33.58
N THR A 150 -40.65 -78.46 32.59
CA THR A 150 -40.62 -77.93 31.22
C THR A 150 -41.33 -76.58 31.07
N ASN A 151 -42.42 -76.34 31.79
CA ASN A 151 -43.22 -75.11 31.63
C ASN A 151 -42.59 -73.86 32.28
N GLY A 152 -41.95 -73.98 33.44
CA GLY A 152 -41.28 -72.84 34.10
C GLY A 152 -40.04 -72.38 33.35
N TYR A 153 -39.23 -73.34 32.89
CA TYR A 153 -38.03 -73.08 32.10
C TYR A 153 -38.37 -72.58 30.69
N ALA A 154 -39.37 -73.18 30.02
CA ALA A 154 -39.81 -72.72 28.70
C ALA A 154 -40.47 -71.34 28.77
N ASN A 155 -41.37 -71.06 29.73
CA ASN A 155 -42.02 -69.74 29.81
C ASN A 155 -41.04 -68.62 30.23
N GLY A 156 -40.08 -68.90 31.11
CA GLY A 156 -39.05 -67.94 31.50
C GLY A 156 -38.10 -67.58 30.35
N HIS A 157 -37.65 -68.58 29.58
CA HIS A 157 -36.86 -68.37 28.36
C HIS A 157 -37.65 -67.61 27.31
N THR A 158 -38.87 -68.05 27.00
CA THR A 158 -39.66 -67.51 25.88
C THR A 158 -40.12 -66.08 26.18
N ASN A 159 -40.59 -65.79 27.40
CA ASN A 159 -41.01 -64.44 27.78
C ASN A 159 -39.83 -63.50 28.03
N GLY A 160 -38.71 -64.00 28.56
CA GLY A 160 -37.47 -63.23 28.74
C GLY A 160 -36.85 -62.81 27.40
N TYR A 161 -36.81 -63.74 26.44
CA TYR A 161 -36.42 -63.45 25.06
C TYR A 161 -37.36 -62.44 24.41
N ALA A 162 -38.66 -62.73 24.38
CA ALA A 162 -39.63 -61.92 23.67
C ALA A 162 -39.67 -60.48 24.22
N ASN A 163 -39.69 -60.32 25.54
CA ASN A 163 -39.70 -58.99 26.17
C ASN A 163 -38.35 -58.26 26.07
N GLY A 164 -37.22 -58.98 26.18
CA GLY A 164 -35.88 -58.38 26.02
C GLY A 164 -35.65 -57.88 24.60
N HIS A 165 -36.03 -58.69 23.60
CA HIS A 165 -35.93 -58.33 22.19
C HIS A 165 -36.89 -57.19 21.84
N ALA A 166 -38.16 -57.25 22.26
CA ALA A 166 -39.14 -56.22 21.98
C ALA A 166 -38.79 -54.87 22.66
N ASN A 167 -38.41 -54.88 23.94
CA ASN A 167 -38.05 -53.65 24.67
C ASN A 167 -36.71 -53.07 24.21
N GLY A 168 -35.73 -53.91 23.86
CA GLY A 168 -34.46 -53.46 23.28
C GLY A 168 -34.65 -52.78 21.92
N HIS A 169 -35.47 -53.38 21.04
CA HIS A 169 -35.80 -52.80 19.74
C HIS A 169 -36.60 -51.50 19.88
N ALA A 170 -37.59 -51.47 20.76
CA ALA A 170 -38.45 -50.31 20.98
C ALA A 170 -37.69 -49.14 21.59
N ASN A 171 -36.89 -49.37 22.64
CA ASN A 171 -36.10 -48.31 23.28
C ASN A 171 -34.94 -47.83 22.38
N GLY A 172 -34.31 -48.73 21.63
CA GLY A 172 -33.26 -48.39 20.66
C GLY A 172 -33.79 -47.50 19.52
N HIS A 173 -34.95 -47.86 18.94
CA HIS A 173 -35.59 -47.02 17.92
C HIS A 173 -36.12 -45.71 18.50
N ALA A 174 -36.78 -45.73 19.66
CA ALA A 174 -37.37 -44.53 20.24
C ALA A 174 -36.30 -43.50 20.64
N ASN A 175 -35.22 -43.93 21.30
CA ASN A 175 -34.14 -43.04 21.73
C ASN A 175 -33.25 -42.60 20.56
N GLY A 176 -33.00 -43.48 19.58
CA GLY A 176 -32.24 -43.15 18.37
C GLY A 176 -32.97 -42.14 17.47
N HIS A 177 -34.26 -42.35 17.23
CA HIS A 177 -35.06 -41.42 16.43
C HIS A 177 -35.27 -40.09 17.15
N SER A 178 -35.64 -40.08 18.44
CA SER A 178 -35.93 -38.83 19.15
C SER A 178 -34.70 -37.92 19.29
N ASN A 179 -33.54 -38.47 19.69
CA ASN A 179 -32.30 -37.68 19.80
C ASN A 179 -31.75 -37.26 18.43
N GLY A 180 -31.87 -38.11 17.40
CA GLY A 180 -31.48 -37.77 16.03
C GLY A 180 -32.35 -36.68 15.41
N HIS A 181 -33.67 -36.73 15.63
CA HIS A 181 -34.62 -35.74 15.10
C HIS A 181 -34.52 -34.40 15.84
N ALA A 182 -34.40 -34.40 17.17
CA ALA A 182 -34.29 -33.18 17.97
C ALA A 182 -33.03 -32.38 17.63
N ASN A 183 -31.88 -33.05 17.51
CA ASN A 183 -30.61 -32.41 17.12
C ASN A 183 -30.59 -32.00 15.64
N GLY A 184 -31.29 -32.74 14.77
CA GLY A 184 -31.42 -32.42 13.35
C GLY A 184 -32.32 -31.21 13.06
N ILE A 185 -33.40 -31.03 13.83
CA ILE A 185 -34.35 -29.91 13.66
C ILE A 185 -33.84 -28.63 14.30
N ALA A 186 -33.22 -28.70 15.49
CA ALA A 186 -32.63 -27.53 16.16
C ALA A 186 -31.55 -26.85 15.30
N ASN A 187 -30.79 -27.62 14.50
CA ASN A 187 -29.78 -27.10 13.59
C ASN A 187 -30.29 -26.86 12.14
N GLY A 188 -31.46 -27.37 11.77
CA GLY A 188 -31.99 -27.30 10.41
C GLY A 188 -32.80 -26.04 10.09
N ASN A 189 -33.41 -25.41 11.10
CA ASN A 189 -34.34 -24.30 10.87
C ASN A 189 -33.66 -22.94 10.56
N SER A 190 -32.33 -22.87 10.66
CA SER A 190 -31.52 -21.71 10.24
C SER A 190 -31.27 -21.67 8.73
N GLY A 191 -31.66 -22.71 7.98
CA GLY A 191 -31.17 -23.01 6.62
C GLY A 191 -31.96 -22.46 5.42
N ASN A 192 -33.16 -21.90 5.61
CA ASN A 192 -33.91 -21.33 4.47
C ASN A 192 -33.25 -20.07 3.84
N ALA A 193 -32.13 -19.60 4.40
CA ALA A 193 -31.30 -18.54 3.83
C ALA A 193 -30.25 -19.04 2.80
N ALA A 194 -29.96 -20.34 2.72
CA ALA A 194 -28.81 -20.87 1.97
C ALA A 194 -29.00 -20.99 0.44
N LYS A 195 -30.20 -20.75 -0.10
CA LYS A 195 -30.46 -20.78 -1.56
C LYS A 195 -30.31 -19.43 -2.27
N LYS A 196 -29.92 -18.36 -1.57
CA LYS A 196 -29.54 -17.10 -2.21
C LYS A 196 -28.02 -17.07 -2.34
N SER A 197 -27.52 -16.72 -3.54
CA SER A 197 -26.13 -16.30 -3.74
C SER A 197 -25.68 -15.44 -2.54
N PRO A 198 -24.52 -15.72 -1.92
CA PRO A 198 -24.07 -14.96 -0.76
C PRO A 198 -23.91 -13.50 -1.19
N ARG A 199 -24.88 -12.66 -0.78
CA ARG A 199 -24.76 -11.21 -0.97
C ARG A 199 -23.55 -10.77 -0.16
N SER A 200 -22.59 -10.10 -0.80
CA SER A 200 -21.38 -9.65 -0.12
C SER A 200 -21.76 -8.89 1.15
N PRO A 201 -21.26 -9.28 2.33
CA PRO A 201 -21.51 -8.53 3.55
C PRO A 201 -21.04 -7.09 3.35
N LYS A 202 -21.81 -6.13 3.85
CA LYS A 202 -21.43 -4.71 3.77
C LYS A 202 -20.10 -4.52 4.50
N PRO A 203 -19.14 -3.78 3.92
CA PRO A 203 -17.86 -3.53 4.57
C PRO A 203 -18.06 -2.76 5.88
N THR A 204 -17.24 -3.08 6.88
CA THR A 204 -17.33 -2.44 8.20
C THR A 204 -16.88 -0.98 8.14
N ARG A 205 -17.30 -0.16 9.12
CA ARG A 205 -16.85 1.24 9.22
C ARG A 205 -15.32 1.35 9.34
N LYS A 206 -14.68 0.40 10.03
CA LYS A 206 -13.20 0.35 10.16
C LYS A 206 -12.53 0.08 8.80
N GLU A 207 -13.01 -0.91 8.04
CA GLU A 207 -12.48 -1.21 6.70
C GLU A 207 -12.67 -0.02 5.73
N LEU A 208 -13.83 0.66 5.77
CA LEU A 208 -14.08 1.84 4.95
C LEU A 208 -13.15 3.00 5.30
N LYS A 209 -12.90 3.26 6.60
CA LYS A 209 -11.92 4.27 7.05
C LYS A 209 -10.51 3.93 6.56
N GLN A 210 -10.11 2.67 6.65
CA GLN A 210 -8.81 2.20 6.17
C GLN A 210 -8.66 2.40 4.65
N VAL A 211 -9.68 2.02 3.87
CA VAL A 211 -9.69 2.25 2.41
C VAL A 211 -9.59 3.74 2.11
N HIS A 212 -10.38 4.58 2.78
CA HIS A 212 -10.34 6.03 2.58
C HIS A 212 -8.96 6.63 2.85
N ARG A 213 -8.30 6.24 3.96
CA ARG A 213 -6.94 6.67 4.30
C ARG A 213 -5.93 6.22 3.24
N SER A 214 -6.02 4.97 2.76
CA SER A 214 -5.14 4.45 1.70
C SER A 214 -5.36 5.16 0.37
N VAL A 215 -6.60 5.52 0.03
CA VAL A 215 -6.94 6.28 -1.18
C VAL A 215 -6.28 7.65 -1.16
N LEU A 216 -6.42 8.40 -0.07
CA LEU A 216 -5.84 9.74 0.05
C LEU A 216 -4.31 9.70 -0.08
N ARG A 217 -3.66 8.80 0.66
CA ARG A 217 -2.20 8.61 0.61
C ARG A 217 -1.73 8.15 -0.77
N PHE A 218 -2.47 7.26 -1.43
CA PHE A 218 -2.16 6.86 -2.81
C PHE A 218 -2.23 8.04 -3.78
N ALA A 219 -3.27 8.88 -3.68
CA ALA A 219 -3.43 10.03 -4.54
C ALA A 219 -2.32 11.07 -4.33
N GLU A 220 -1.92 11.31 -3.07
CA GLU A 220 -0.79 12.19 -2.74
C GLU A 220 0.51 11.68 -3.37
N GLN A 221 0.83 10.40 -3.21
CA GLN A 221 2.01 9.81 -3.85
C GLN A 221 1.91 9.79 -5.37
N GLY A 222 0.70 9.67 -5.93
CA GLY A 222 0.45 9.74 -7.36
C GLY A 222 0.85 11.09 -7.97
N TRP A 223 0.57 12.19 -7.27
CA TRP A 223 1.05 13.51 -7.69
C TRP A 223 2.57 13.57 -7.79
N PHE A 224 3.27 13.15 -6.73
CA PHE A 224 4.74 13.16 -6.72
C PHE A 224 5.30 12.28 -7.83
N ALA A 225 4.82 11.04 -7.98
CA ALA A 225 5.25 10.15 -9.04
C ALA A 225 5.06 10.77 -10.43
N THR A 226 3.91 11.42 -10.65
CA THR A 226 3.62 12.09 -11.94
C THR A 226 4.53 13.27 -12.15
N TYR A 227 4.61 14.19 -11.19
CA TYR A 227 5.41 15.39 -11.29
C TYR A 227 6.88 15.07 -11.56
N TYR A 228 7.51 14.20 -10.75
CA TYR A 228 8.92 13.86 -10.93
C TYR A 228 9.18 13.12 -12.23
N THR A 229 8.24 12.28 -12.70
CA THR A 229 8.37 11.63 -14.01
C THR A 229 8.35 12.67 -15.12
N PHE A 230 7.38 13.59 -15.14
CA PHE A 230 7.30 14.62 -16.17
C PHE A 230 8.46 15.62 -16.09
N SER A 231 8.87 16.02 -14.88
CA SER A 231 9.99 16.92 -14.64
C SER A 231 11.31 16.33 -15.10
N TRP A 232 11.61 15.09 -14.68
CA TRP A 232 12.82 14.39 -15.09
C TRP A 232 12.82 14.10 -16.59
N CYS A 233 11.67 13.67 -17.13
CA CYS A 233 11.51 13.49 -18.57
C CYS A 233 11.66 14.81 -19.34
N TYR A 234 11.28 15.97 -18.81
CA TYR A 234 11.51 17.27 -19.45
C TYR A 234 12.99 17.69 -19.36
N GLY A 235 13.61 17.49 -18.18
CA GLY A 235 15.03 17.74 -17.96
C GLY A 235 15.92 16.91 -18.89
N LEU A 236 15.48 15.69 -19.21
CA LEU A 236 16.03 14.97 -20.36
C LEU A 236 15.47 15.57 -21.66
N VAL A 237 14.21 15.39 -22.02
CA VAL A 237 13.65 15.40 -23.38
C VAL A 237 13.05 16.74 -23.84
N ARG A 238 13.32 17.11 -25.11
CA ARG A 238 12.36 17.80 -26.00
C ARG A 238 12.44 17.32 -27.46
N ARG A 239 12.10 16.05 -27.74
CA ARG A 239 11.47 15.64 -29.02
C ARG A 239 10.71 14.30 -28.94
N LEU A 240 9.81 14.14 -27.97
CA LEU A 240 8.81 13.06 -28.01
C LEU A 240 7.39 13.60 -28.21
N LEU A 241 7.06 14.75 -27.60
CA LEU A 241 5.72 15.35 -27.69
C LEU A 241 5.42 16.02 -29.04
N VAL A 242 6.44 16.29 -29.88
CA VAL A 242 6.25 16.77 -31.27
C VAL A 242 6.29 15.60 -32.28
N SER A 243 6.97 14.49 -31.97
CA SER A 243 7.02 13.30 -32.83
C SER A 243 5.76 12.44 -32.79
N ILE A 244 4.89 12.60 -31.77
CA ILE A 244 3.55 11.99 -31.79
C ILE A 244 2.62 12.75 -32.77
N ALA A 245 2.98 13.97 -33.17
CA ALA A 245 2.19 14.79 -34.09
C ALA A 245 2.71 14.80 -35.54
N MET A 246 3.99 14.54 -35.80
CA MET A 246 4.55 14.49 -37.16
C MET A 246 5.73 13.53 -37.27
N GLU A 247 5.77 12.74 -38.35
CA GLU A 247 6.88 11.85 -38.73
C GLU A 247 8.20 12.63 -38.83
N ALA A 248 9.01 12.58 -37.78
CA ALA A 248 10.36 13.11 -37.80
C ALA A 248 11.36 12.06 -37.30
N ASN A 249 12.41 11.88 -38.10
CA ASN A 249 13.50 10.93 -37.89
C ASN A 249 14.09 10.98 -36.47
N MET A 250 14.46 9.80 -35.96
CA MET A 250 15.04 9.55 -34.64
C MET A 250 16.40 10.26 -34.39
N SER A 251 16.98 10.95 -35.38
CA SER A 251 18.33 11.51 -35.33
C SER A 251 18.45 12.89 -34.67
N ASP A 252 17.37 13.67 -34.50
CA ASP A 252 17.46 15.01 -33.90
C ASP A 252 16.64 15.11 -32.62
N ILE A 253 16.98 14.30 -31.62
CA ILE A 253 16.38 14.47 -30.29
C ILE A 253 17.17 15.56 -29.55
N GLN A 254 16.54 16.71 -29.35
CA GLN A 254 17.13 17.82 -28.59
C GLN A 254 16.71 17.68 -27.11
N TYR A 255 17.68 17.60 -26.20
CA TYR A 255 17.50 17.41 -24.76
C TYR A 255 18.07 18.60 -23.99
N VAL A 256 17.48 19.02 -22.86
CA VAL A 256 18.13 20.04 -22.01
C VAL A 256 19.49 19.55 -21.55
N HIS A 257 19.54 18.34 -21.00
CA HIS A 257 20.80 17.78 -20.49
C HIS A 257 21.73 17.11 -21.50
N VAL A 258 21.21 16.49 -22.57
CA VAL A 258 22.10 15.89 -23.61
C VAL A 258 22.63 16.94 -24.55
N ASN A 259 21.89 18.05 -24.76
CA ASN A 259 22.41 19.12 -25.56
C ASN A 259 23.35 19.99 -24.71
N LEU A 260 23.06 20.26 -23.43
CA LEU A 260 23.99 20.97 -22.55
C LEU A 260 25.28 20.16 -22.35
N PRO A 261 26.46 20.80 -22.24
CA PRO A 261 27.70 20.14 -21.85
C PRO A 261 27.68 19.81 -20.34
N THR A 262 26.69 19.02 -19.92
CA THR A 262 26.45 18.57 -18.54
C THR A 262 26.67 17.07 -18.43
N GLU A 263 27.85 16.62 -18.85
CA GLU A 263 28.23 15.23 -18.71
C GLU A 263 28.23 14.83 -17.22
N LEU A 264 27.54 13.73 -16.90
CA LEU A 264 27.38 13.26 -15.52
C LEU A 264 28.72 12.91 -14.85
N LEU A 265 29.72 12.52 -15.65
CA LEU A 265 31.03 12.06 -15.18
C LEU A 265 32.15 13.08 -15.39
N ASP A 266 31.96 14.08 -16.26
CA ASP A 266 32.85 15.23 -16.37
C ASP A 266 32.12 16.53 -15.96
N PRO A 267 31.99 16.79 -14.64
CA PRO A 267 31.30 17.97 -14.14
C PRO A 267 32.11 19.26 -14.41
N LYS A 268 33.26 19.22 -15.09
CA LYS A 268 33.98 20.44 -15.49
C LYS A 268 33.35 21.08 -16.72
N ALA A 269 32.72 20.28 -17.59
CA ALA A 269 32.09 20.73 -18.82
C ALA A 269 30.99 21.78 -18.58
N VAL A 270 30.31 21.71 -17.42
CA VAL A 270 29.24 22.65 -17.03
C VAL A 270 29.72 24.10 -16.88
N TRP A 271 31.04 24.30 -16.71
CA TRP A 271 31.64 25.61 -16.49
C TRP A 271 32.21 26.25 -17.76
N ILE A 272 32.25 25.53 -18.88
CA ILE A 272 32.77 26.04 -20.13
C ILE A 272 31.91 27.23 -20.61
N GLY A 273 32.55 28.35 -20.92
CA GLY A 273 31.87 29.56 -21.38
C GLY A 273 31.07 30.30 -20.31
N TYR A 274 31.34 30.05 -19.01
CA TYR A 274 30.78 30.84 -17.93
C TYR A 274 31.27 32.31 -18.03
N PRO A 275 30.40 33.34 -17.86
CA PRO A 275 29.02 33.27 -17.36
C PRO A 275 27.96 33.02 -18.45
N HIS A 276 26.99 32.15 -18.15
CA HIS A 276 25.89 31.80 -19.06
C HIS A 276 24.72 32.78 -18.91
N ILE A 277 24.84 33.97 -19.49
CA ILE A 277 23.86 35.06 -19.34
C ILE A 277 22.59 34.80 -20.17
N ALA A 278 22.76 34.36 -21.42
CA ALA A 278 21.65 34.09 -22.32
C ALA A 278 21.11 32.67 -22.06
N LEU A 279 19.87 32.57 -21.60
CA LEU A 279 19.19 31.30 -21.34
C LEU A 279 18.18 31.01 -22.44
N ALA A 280 18.28 29.83 -23.06
CA ALA A 280 17.26 29.36 -23.98
C ALA A 280 15.89 29.27 -23.25
N GLY A 281 14.81 29.65 -23.93
CA GLY A 281 13.45 29.64 -23.38
C GLY A 281 13.05 28.33 -22.68
N PRO A 282 13.30 27.14 -23.26
CA PRO A 282 13.04 25.87 -22.60
C PRO A 282 13.82 25.67 -21.30
N LEU A 283 15.10 26.06 -21.28
CA LEU A 283 15.95 26.00 -20.09
C LEU A 283 15.42 26.91 -18.98
N LYS A 284 15.08 28.15 -19.34
CA LYS A 284 14.51 29.12 -18.40
C LYS A 284 13.16 28.62 -17.86
N PHE A 285 12.29 28.10 -18.71
CA PHE A 285 11.01 27.51 -18.29
C PHE A 285 11.22 26.37 -17.29
N TYR A 286 12.10 25.40 -17.60
CA TYR A 286 12.43 24.28 -16.71
C TYR A 286 12.90 24.75 -15.33
N TYR A 287 13.78 25.74 -15.31
CA TYR A 287 14.34 26.26 -14.07
C TYR A 287 13.28 26.97 -13.21
N LEU A 288 12.42 27.77 -13.84
CA LEU A 288 11.36 28.51 -13.15
C LEU A 288 10.24 27.58 -12.64
N ILE A 289 9.83 26.58 -13.42
CA ILE A 289 8.80 25.62 -12.98
C ILE A 289 9.30 24.74 -11.83
N GLN A 290 10.58 24.34 -11.85
CA GLN A 290 11.23 23.63 -10.74
C GLN A 290 11.32 24.52 -9.50
N THR A 291 11.70 25.77 -9.64
CA THR A 291 11.72 26.72 -8.50
C THR A 291 10.32 26.90 -7.90
N ALA A 292 9.31 27.02 -8.76
CA ALA A 292 7.91 27.10 -8.34
C ALA A 292 7.44 25.83 -7.60
N SER A 293 7.85 24.64 -8.04
CA SER A 293 7.44 23.39 -7.39
C SER A 293 8.04 23.24 -5.98
N TYR A 294 9.32 23.60 -5.79
CA TYR A 294 9.95 23.59 -4.46
C TYR A 294 9.33 24.62 -3.52
N LEU A 295 8.99 25.81 -4.01
CA LEU A 295 8.26 26.82 -3.25
C LEU A 295 6.83 26.37 -2.90
N HIS A 296 6.12 25.79 -3.87
CA HIS A 296 4.80 25.20 -3.64
C HIS A 296 4.86 24.16 -2.50
N GLN A 297 5.88 23.30 -2.49
CA GLN A 297 6.03 22.26 -1.47
C GLN A 297 6.23 22.81 -0.05
N ILE A 298 6.77 24.04 0.12
CA ILE A 298 6.83 24.70 1.43
C ILE A 298 5.42 24.98 1.97
N PHE A 299 4.50 25.46 1.13
CA PHE A 299 3.12 25.68 1.55
C PHE A 299 2.45 24.36 1.93
N ILE A 300 2.68 23.31 1.13
CA ILE A 300 2.09 21.99 1.39
C ILE A 300 2.62 21.37 2.67
N LEU A 301 3.93 21.46 2.93
CA LEU A 301 4.55 20.95 4.15
C LEU A 301 3.98 21.60 5.43
N ASN A 302 3.56 22.87 5.35
CA ASN A 302 2.92 23.58 6.47
C ASN A 302 1.41 23.34 6.57
N ALA A 303 0.75 22.98 5.46
CA ALA A 303 -0.67 22.65 5.45
C ALA A 303 -0.94 21.20 5.88
N GLU A 304 -0.01 20.29 5.63
CA GLU A 304 -0.09 18.89 6.05
C GLU A 304 0.22 18.71 7.54
N ALA A 305 -0.34 17.65 8.13
CA ALA A 305 -0.07 17.31 9.53
C ALA A 305 1.42 17.12 9.78
N ARG A 306 1.91 17.71 10.86
CA ARG A 306 3.32 17.77 11.18
C ARG A 306 3.86 16.39 11.58
N ARG A 307 4.75 15.87 10.75
CA ARG A 307 5.54 14.63 10.95
C ARG A 307 6.80 14.84 11.80
N LYS A 308 7.38 13.75 12.32
CA LYS A 308 8.59 13.78 13.19
C LYS A 308 9.81 14.47 12.58
N ASP A 309 9.98 14.40 11.27
CA ASP A 309 11.10 15.01 10.55
C ASP A 309 10.75 16.36 9.89
N HIS A 310 9.63 16.99 10.29
CA HIS A 310 9.16 18.23 9.66
C HIS A 310 10.23 19.33 9.59
N TRP A 311 11.02 19.52 10.66
CA TRP A 311 12.10 20.51 10.66
C TRP A 311 13.23 20.16 9.69
N GLN A 312 13.54 18.87 9.48
CA GLN A 312 14.56 18.44 8.53
C GLN A 312 14.10 18.72 7.09
N MET A 313 12.84 18.41 6.77
CA MET A 313 12.26 18.76 5.47
C MET A 313 12.17 20.27 5.24
N MET A 314 11.75 21.03 6.25
CA MET A 314 11.69 22.49 6.14
C MET A 314 13.07 23.09 5.88
N THR A 315 14.07 22.63 6.63
CA THR A 315 15.47 23.06 6.45
C THR A 315 15.96 22.74 5.03
N HIS A 316 15.67 21.54 4.54
CA HIS A 316 15.98 21.17 3.17
C HIS A 316 15.32 22.08 2.14
N HIS A 317 14.02 22.36 2.26
CA HIS A 317 13.32 23.24 1.33
C HIS A 317 13.85 24.67 1.34
N VAL A 318 14.19 25.20 2.52
CA VAL A 318 14.82 26.53 2.63
C VAL A 318 16.18 26.54 1.93
N ILE A 319 17.02 25.52 2.17
CA ILE A 319 18.34 25.39 1.53
C ILE A 319 18.21 25.22 0.01
N THR A 320 17.34 24.34 -0.47
CA THR A 320 17.19 24.07 -1.91
C THR A 320 16.64 25.28 -2.66
N VAL A 321 15.64 25.98 -2.10
CA VAL A 321 15.13 27.23 -2.68
C VAL A 321 16.20 28.32 -2.69
N ALA A 322 16.97 28.47 -1.61
CA ALA A 322 18.08 29.42 -1.57
C ALA A 322 19.17 29.11 -2.62
N LEU A 323 19.49 27.82 -2.80
CA LEU A 323 20.41 27.35 -3.84
C LEU A 323 19.89 27.64 -5.24
N LEU A 324 18.60 27.39 -5.52
CA LEU A 324 17.97 27.67 -6.81
C LEU A 324 17.98 29.17 -7.14
N PHE A 325 17.55 30.02 -6.19
CA PHE A 325 17.58 31.48 -6.40
C PHE A 325 19.00 32.00 -6.60
N THR A 326 19.94 31.57 -5.74
CA THR A 326 21.33 32.04 -5.86
C THR A 326 21.93 31.60 -7.19
N SER A 327 21.77 30.34 -7.58
CA SER A 327 22.32 29.86 -8.85
C SER A 327 21.62 30.43 -10.08
N TYR A 328 20.36 30.83 -9.99
CA TYR A 328 19.69 31.58 -11.05
C TYR A 328 20.29 32.97 -11.26
N PHE A 329 20.47 33.74 -10.18
CA PHE A 329 21.00 35.11 -10.28
C PHE A 329 22.52 35.18 -10.50
N THR A 330 23.27 34.12 -10.16
CA THR A 330 24.72 34.05 -10.42
C THR A 330 25.07 33.30 -11.71
N ASN A 331 24.10 33.03 -12.59
CA ASN A 331 24.31 32.34 -13.87
C ASN A 331 24.92 30.93 -13.73
N PHE A 332 24.61 30.23 -12.62
CA PHE A 332 24.99 28.83 -12.36
C PHE A 332 23.91 27.85 -12.85
N THR A 333 23.11 28.27 -13.83
CA THR A 333 21.92 27.53 -14.29
C THR A 333 22.26 26.15 -14.81
N ARG A 334 23.40 25.95 -15.49
CA ARG A 334 23.86 24.62 -15.95
C ARG A 334 24.14 23.66 -14.80
N VAL A 335 24.83 24.14 -13.76
CA VAL A 335 25.08 23.38 -12.52
C VAL A 335 23.77 23.06 -11.81
N GLY A 336 22.90 24.06 -11.69
CA GLY A 336 21.58 23.90 -11.07
C GLY A 336 20.71 22.88 -11.82
N CYS A 337 20.70 22.89 -13.16
CA CYS A 337 19.98 21.90 -13.94
C CYS A 337 20.50 20.49 -13.69
N LEU A 338 21.83 20.31 -13.66
CA LEU A 338 22.44 19.00 -13.42
C LEU A 338 22.05 18.46 -12.04
N ILE A 339 22.04 19.33 -11.03
CA ILE A 339 21.57 18.97 -9.68
C ILE A 339 20.09 18.59 -9.72
N LEU A 340 19.22 19.39 -10.35
CA LEU A 340 17.78 19.10 -10.46
C LEU A 340 17.51 17.73 -11.11
N LEU A 341 18.22 17.41 -12.20
CA LEU A 341 18.11 16.11 -12.87
C LEU A 341 18.50 14.94 -11.94
N LEU A 342 19.61 15.09 -11.21
CA LEU A 342 20.08 14.06 -10.27
C LEU A 342 19.08 13.86 -9.12
N MET A 343 18.51 14.95 -8.59
CA MET A 343 17.58 14.90 -7.46
C MET A 343 16.24 14.26 -7.82
N ASP A 344 15.68 14.61 -8.98
CA ASP A 344 14.36 14.14 -9.41
C ASP A 344 14.33 12.63 -9.72
N TRP A 345 15.46 12.04 -10.13
CA TRP A 345 15.51 10.64 -10.58
C TRP A 345 15.03 9.65 -9.52
N CYS A 346 15.60 9.70 -8.31
CA CYS A 346 15.22 8.77 -7.25
C CYS A 346 13.82 9.06 -6.69
N ASP A 347 13.36 10.30 -6.81
CA ASP A 347 12.07 10.76 -6.26
C ASP A 347 10.87 10.28 -7.09
N ILE A 348 11.10 9.59 -8.22
CA ILE A 348 10.09 8.83 -8.97
C ILE A 348 9.76 7.51 -8.26
N PHE A 349 10.78 6.79 -7.79
CA PHE A 349 10.64 5.39 -7.37
C PHE A 349 10.08 5.24 -5.95
N LEU A 350 10.38 6.17 -5.03
CA LEU A 350 9.84 6.10 -3.66
C LEU A 350 8.32 6.29 -3.61
N PRO A 351 7.73 7.32 -4.24
CA PRO A 351 6.27 7.44 -4.32
C PRO A 351 5.64 6.25 -5.06
N LEU A 352 6.29 5.74 -6.11
CA LEU A 352 5.81 4.57 -6.83
C LEU A 352 5.74 3.31 -5.94
N ALA A 353 6.79 3.03 -5.16
CA ALA A 353 6.78 1.93 -4.19
C ALA A 353 5.67 2.10 -3.14
N LYS A 354 5.47 3.32 -2.62
CA LYS A 354 4.39 3.62 -1.67
C LYS A 354 3.01 3.43 -2.30
N MET A 355 2.81 3.90 -3.53
CA MET A 355 1.57 3.68 -4.28
C MET A 355 1.26 2.19 -4.40
N MET A 356 2.21 1.37 -4.86
CA MET A 356 2.03 -0.08 -4.99
C MET A 356 1.57 -0.72 -3.67
N ARG A 357 2.17 -0.30 -2.56
CA ARG A 357 1.77 -0.75 -1.22
C ARG A 357 0.34 -0.36 -0.87
N TYR A 358 -0.05 0.90 -1.08
CA TYR A 358 -1.39 1.38 -0.70
C TYR A 358 -2.52 0.70 -1.46
N ILE A 359 -2.28 0.23 -2.69
CA ILE A 359 -3.24 -0.55 -3.47
C ILE A 359 -3.07 -2.07 -3.32
N ASN A 360 -2.31 -2.53 -2.33
CA ASN A 360 -2.10 -3.94 -2.01
C ASN A 360 -1.57 -4.78 -3.19
N ILE A 361 -0.67 -4.23 -4.01
CA ILE A 361 0.10 -5.03 -4.96
C ILE A 361 0.96 -6.03 -4.18
N LYS A 362 1.28 -7.19 -4.80
CA LYS A 362 2.11 -8.22 -4.16
C LYS A 362 3.39 -7.60 -3.59
N GLN A 363 3.70 -7.99 -2.35
CA GLN A 363 4.82 -7.46 -1.56
C GLN A 363 6.15 -7.50 -2.33
N ILE A 364 6.40 -8.57 -3.10
CA ILE A 364 7.61 -8.73 -3.91
C ILE A 364 7.88 -7.58 -4.88
N TYR A 365 6.86 -7.02 -5.54
CA TYR A 365 7.03 -5.92 -6.49
C TYR A 365 7.30 -4.59 -5.77
N THR A 366 6.65 -4.41 -4.61
CA THR A 366 6.85 -3.25 -3.75
C THR A 366 8.28 -3.21 -3.22
N ASP A 367 8.78 -4.35 -2.73
CA ASP A 367 10.13 -4.47 -2.18
C ASP A 367 11.19 -4.36 -3.27
N ALA A 368 10.95 -4.92 -4.46
CA ALA A 368 11.85 -4.75 -5.61
C ALA A 368 11.96 -3.27 -6.03
N THR A 369 10.85 -2.54 -6.08
CA THR A 369 10.84 -1.11 -6.42
C THR A 369 11.52 -0.28 -5.33
N PHE A 370 11.34 -0.64 -4.06
CA PHE A 370 12.06 -0.02 -2.94
C PHE A 370 13.58 -0.29 -2.99
N GLY A 371 14.00 -1.50 -3.35
CA GLY A 371 15.41 -1.83 -3.56
C GLY A 371 16.03 -1.03 -4.72
N PHE A 372 15.31 -0.90 -5.83
CA PHE A 372 15.72 -0.06 -6.96
C PHE A 372 15.84 1.42 -6.58
N PHE A 373 14.88 1.94 -5.81
CA PHE A 373 14.95 3.27 -5.21
C PHE A 373 16.23 3.46 -4.37
N MET A 374 16.60 2.48 -3.53
CA MET A 374 17.78 2.59 -2.67
C MET A 374 19.08 2.64 -3.48
N VAL A 375 19.23 1.81 -4.51
CA VAL A 375 20.41 1.82 -5.40
C VAL A 375 20.47 3.13 -6.19
N SER A 376 19.35 3.57 -6.75
CA SER A 376 19.30 4.84 -7.50
C SER A 376 19.59 6.05 -6.62
N TRP A 377 19.13 6.07 -5.36
CA TRP A 377 19.47 7.11 -4.38
C TRP A 377 20.98 7.16 -4.12
N LEU A 378 21.61 6.01 -3.85
CA LEU A 378 23.06 5.96 -3.58
C LEU A 378 23.86 6.52 -4.75
N ILE A 379 23.54 6.11 -5.99
CA ILE A 379 24.26 6.57 -7.18
C ILE A 379 24.03 8.06 -7.43
N SER A 380 22.78 8.51 -7.45
CA SER A 380 22.45 9.91 -7.80
C SER A 380 22.94 10.91 -6.75
N ARG A 381 22.75 10.60 -5.46
CA ARG A 381 23.00 11.54 -4.35
C ARG A 381 24.38 11.38 -3.70
N HIS A 382 24.90 10.17 -3.56
CA HIS A 382 26.19 9.96 -2.88
C HIS A 382 27.36 9.67 -3.82
N CYS A 383 27.12 9.43 -5.11
CA CYS A 383 28.20 9.36 -6.10
C CYS A 383 28.20 10.58 -7.01
N LEU A 384 27.14 10.77 -7.80
CA LEU A 384 27.11 11.80 -8.83
C LEU A 384 26.98 13.21 -8.25
N PHE A 385 26.14 13.42 -7.23
CA PHE A 385 26.02 14.74 -6.62
C PHE A 385 27.31 15.16 -5.89
N ILE A 386 28.05 14.25 -5.23
CA ILE A 386 29.38 14.56 -4.66
C ILE A 386 30.35 15.02 -5.75
N VAL A 387 30.34 14.38 -6.93
CA VAL A 387 31.15 14.78 -8.08
C VAL A 387 30.83 16.23 -8.53
N VAL A 388 29.55 16.60 -8.56
CA VAL A 388 29.10 17.99 -8.86
C VAL A 388 29.52 18.98 -7.77
N VAL A 389 29.36 18.62 -6.49
CA VAL A 389 29.79 19.44 -5.35
C VAL A 389 31.30 19.69 -5.39
N HIS A 390 32.09 18.64 -5.62
CA HIS A 390 33.54 18.74 -5.75
C HIS A 390 33.94 19.65 -6.93
N SER A 391 33.29 19.51 -8.09
CA SER A 391 33.50 20.42 -9.23
C SER A 391 33.23 21.87 -8.87
N THR A 392 32.12 22.13 -8.18
CA THR A 392 31.71 23.48 -7.77
C THR A 392 32.71 24.13 -6.80
N ILE A 393 33.29 23.35 -5.89
CA ILE A 393 34.27 23.83 -4.91
C ILE A 393 35.65 24.05 -5.55
N THR A 394 36.08 23.14 -6.42
CA THR A 394 37.47 23.10 -6.92
C THR A 394 37.70 23.83 -8.23
N GLN A 395 36.66 24.43 -8.82
CA GLN A 395 36.76 25.03 -10.14
C GLN A 395 37.68 26.27 -10.15
N LYS A 396 38.81 26.17 -10.87
CA LYS A 396 39.84 27.23 -10.96
C LYS A 396 39.52 28.30 -12.00
N TYR A 397 38.69 27.98 -12.98
CA TYR A 397 38.35 28.87 -14.11
C TYR A 397 37.23 29.86 -13.79
N LEU A 398 36.74 29.86 -12.55
CA LEU A 398 35.67 30.74 -12.11
C LEU A 398 36.27 32.08 -11.65
N PRO A 399 36.06 33.19 -12.38
CA PRO A 399 36.52 34.50 -11.93
C PRO A 399 35.65 34.95 -10.74
N LEU A 400 36.14 34.69 -9.52
CA LEU A 400 35.51 35.07 -8.25
C LEU A 400 35.68 36.58 -7.98
N MET A 401 35.20 37.41 -8.90
CA MET A 401 35.22 38.86 -8.85
C MET A 401 33.79 39.39 -9.01
N LEU A 402 33.46 40.42 -8.24
CA LEU A 402 32.16 41.08 -8.37
C LEU A 402 32.27 42.13 -9.48
N ASP A 403 31.85 41.78 -10.69
CA ASP A 403 31.80 42.65 -11.85
C ASP A 403 30.43 42.52 -12.51
N ARG A 404 29.53 43.43 -12.11
CA ARG A 404 28.12 43.43 -12.50
C ARG A 404 27.93 43.72 -13.99
N GLU A 405 28.82 44.51 -14.60
CA GLU A 405 28.73 44.89 -16.01
C GLU A 405 29.05 43.71 -16.93
N ARG A 406 29.95 42.82 -16.50
CA ARG A 406 30.32 41.60 -17.24
C ARG A 406 29.52 40.35 -16.84
N GLY A 407 28.53 40.50 -15.96
CA GLY A 407 27.68 39.39 -15.51
C GLY A 407 28.32 38.47 -14.45
N TYR A 408 29.40 38.92 -13.79
CA TYR A 408 30.04 38.22 -12.68
C TYR A 408 29.45 38.69 -11.34
N TYR A 409 28.51 37.92 -10.82
CA TYR A 409 27.79 38.24 -9.58
C TYR A 409 28.38 37.56 -8.33
N LEU A 410 29.49 36.82 -8.47
CA LEU A 410 29.94 35.90 -7.43
C LEU A 410 31.27 36.33 -6.79
N SER A 411 31.18 36.83 -5.56
CA SER A 411 32.35 37.08 -4.72
C SER A 411 32.84 35.78 -4.05
N ARG A 412 34.11 35.74 -3.61
CA ARG A 412 34.66 34.61 -2.84
C ARG A 412 33.78 34.19 -1.64
N PRO A 413 33.29 35.09 -0.77
CA PRO A 413 32.42 34.68 0.32
C PRO A 413 31.05 34.17 -0.16
N ALA A 414 30.50 34.71 -1.25
CA ALA A 414 29.25 34.23 -1.83
C ALA A 414 29.39 32.81 -2.40
N HIS A 415 30.51 32.52 -3.08
CA HIS A 415 30.84 31.18 -3.55
C HIS A 415 31.01 30.20 -2.39
N ALA A 416 31.75 30.58 -1.34
CA ALA A 416 31.91 29.75 -0.15
C ALA A 416 30.56 29.45 0.55
N ALA A 417 29.68 30.45 0.65
CA ALA A 417 28.33 30.27 1.19
C ALA A 417 27.48 29.32 0.33
N PHE A 418 27.53 29.46 -1.00
CA PHE A 418 26.86 28.57 -1.95
C PHE A 418 27.35 27.13 -1.81
N SER A 419 28.68 26.93 -1.76
CA SER A 419 29.29 25.61 -1.54
C SER A 419 28.93 25.01 -0.18
N ALA A 420 28.88 25.83 0.88
CA ALA A 420 28.47 25.36 2.21
C ALA A 420 27.02 24.86 2.22
N MET A 421 26.11 25.54 1.50
CA MET A 421 24.72 25.09 1.34
C MET A 421 24.62 23.76 0.58
N LEU A 422 25.46 23.54 -0.45
CA LEU A 422 25.53 22.26 -1.15
C LEU A 422 26.01 21.11 -0.25
N VAL A 423 27.02 21.36 0.58
CA VAL A 423 27.51 20.37 1.56
C VAL A 423 26.46 20.10 2.64
N ALA A 424 25.75 21.14 3.12
CA ALA A 424 24.64 20.96 4.06
C ALA A 424 23.52 20.11 3.45
N LEU A 425 23.21 20.32 2.16
CA LEU A 425 22.25 19.50 1.43
C LEU A 425 22.70 18.02 1.35
N GLU A 426 23.98 17.76 1.15
CA GLU A 426 24.53 16.39 1.15
C GLU A 426 24.42 15.73 2.52
N ILE A 427 24.71 16.45 3.60
CA ILE A 427 24.59 15.94 4.97
C ILE A 427 23.14 15.51 5.26
N LEU A 428 22.15 16.33 4.88
CA LEU A 428 20.73 15.97 5.04
C LEU A 428 20.37 14.70 4.26
N GLN A 429 20.87 14.57 3.03
CA GLN A 429 20.67 13.37 2.21
C GLN A 429 21.30 12.12 2.83
N ALA A 430 22.49 12.24 3.44
CA ALA A 430 23.15 11.15 4.13
C ALA A 430 22.35 10.69 5.37
N ILE A 431 21.76 11.64 6.12
CA ILE A 431 20.86 11.31 7.25
C ILE A 431 19.65 10.50 6.77
N TRP A 432 18.99 10.93 5.69
CA TRP A 432 17.87 10.17 5.13
C TRP A 432 18.30 8.83 4.55
N PHE A 433 19.47 8.74 3.92
CA PHE A 433 19.99 7.48 3.42
C PHE A 433 20.24 6.48 4.55
N TRP A 434 20.77 6.94 5.68
CA TRP A 434 20.88 6.10 6.88
C TRP A 434 19.51 5.58 7.36
N MET A 435 18.48 6.43 7.35
CA MET A 435 17.11 5.99 7.67
C MET A 435 16.56 4.97 6.68
N ILE A 436 16.83 5.15 5.37
CA ILE A 436 16.44 4.20 4.31
C ILE A 436 17.12 2.85 4.52
N CYS A 437 18.42 2.82 4.78
CA CYS A 437 19.17 1.60 5.07
C CYS A 437 18.64 0.89 6.33
N ARG A 438 18.25 1.65 7.36
CA ARG A 438 17.62 1.09 8.57
C ARG A 438 16.28 0.43 8.28
N VAL A 439 15.45 1.02 7.43
CA VAL A 439 14.18 0.41 6.99
C VAL A 439 14.45 -0.84 6.15
N ALA A 440 15.42 -0.80 5.23
CA ALA A 440 15.81 -1.95 4.43
C ALA A 440 16.27 -3.13 5.31
N TRP A 441 17.06 -2.87 6.35
CA TRP A 441 17.47 -3.88 7.32
C TRP A 441 16.27 -4.54 8.02
N ARG A 442 15.25 -3.77 8.44
CA ARG A 442 14.02 -4.32 9.03
C ARG A 442 13.23 -5.21 8.08
N VAL A 443 13.17 -4.83 6.80
CA VAL A 443 12.51 -5.64 5.76
C VAL A 443 13.22 -6.99 5.60
N VAL A 444 14.55 -6.99 5.54
CA VAL A 444 15.35 -8.23 5.46
C VAL A 444 15.17 -9.11 6.70
N MET A 445 15.00 -8.50 7.87
CA MET A 445 14.73 -9.21 9.13
C MET A 445 13.27 -9.69 9.27
N GLY A 446 12.41 -9.51 8.26
CA GLY A 446 11.03 -10.01 8.24
C GLY A 446 10.03 -9.18 9.04
N VAL A 447 10.41 -8.03 9.59
CA VAL A 447 9.53 -7.13 10.36
C VAL A 447 8.65 -6.25 9.45
N GLY A 448 8.93 -6.26 8.15
CA GLY A 448 8.26 -5.42 7.15
C GLY A 448 8.74 -3.96 7.19
N ALA A 449 8.39 -3.18 6.17
CA ALA A 449 8.82 -1.78 6.06
C ALA A 449 7.79 -0.85 6.71
N THR A 450 7.89 -0.59 8.00
CA THR A 450 7.11 0.47 8.66
C THR A 450 7.81 1.83 8.50
N ASP A 451 7.06 2.88 8.14
CA ASP A 451 7.61 4.23 7.95
C ASP A 451 7.72 4.91 9.32
N GLU A 452 8.91 4.90 9.93
CA GLU A 452 9.17 5.49 11.26
C GLU A 452 8.91 7.01 11.32
N ARG A 453 8.81 7.62 10.14
CA ARG A 453 8.64 9.05 9.91
C ARG A 453 7.18 9.49 10.04
N SER A 454 6.22 8.58 9.83
CA SER A 454 4.81 8.88 10.00
C SER A 454 4.40 8.71 11.46
N ASP A 455 3.79 9.75 12.03
CA ASP A 455 2.95 9.55 13.21
C ASP A 455 1.75 8.72 12.74
N GLU A 456 1.76 7.43 13.07
CA GLU A 456 0.50 6.71 13.16
C GLU A 456 -0.27 7.44 14.26
N GLU A 457 -1.31 8.20 13.88
CA GLU A 457 -2.34 8.60 14.84
C GLU A 457 -2.72 7.33 15.59
N VAL A 458 -2.34 7.28 16.85
CA VAL A 458 -2.62 6.19 17.78
C VAL A 458 -4.09 5.88 17.63
N ASP A 459 -4.39 4.62 17.34
CA ASP A 459 -5.77 4.14 17.24
C ASP A 459 -6.40 4.33 18.63
N ASP A 460 -7.18 5.41 18.82
CA ASP A 460 -8.02 5.65 20.00
C ASP A 460 -9.15 4.60 20.06
N ASN A 461 -8.82 3.31 20.12
CA ASN A 461 -9.79 2.22 20.18
C ASN A 461 -9.48 1.14 21.22
N ASP A 462 -8.46 1.30 22.06
CA ASP A 462 -8.14 0.33 23.12
C ASP A 462 -8.56 0.78 24.55
N SER A 463 -9.43 1.79 24.69
CA SER A 463 -9.92 2.25 26.02
C SER A 463 -11.42 2.10 26.28
N GLU A 464 -12.22 1.53 25.36
CA GLU A 464 -13.64 1.21 25.62
C GLU A 464 -13.90 -0.30 25.45
N GLY A 465 -13.53 -1.10 26.46
CA GLY A 465 -13.83 -2.53 26.45
C GLY A 465 -13.50 -3.32 27.72
N GLN A 466 -12.76 -2.73 28.67
CA GLN A 466 -12.54 -3.33 29.99
C GLN A 466 -13.15 -2.46 31.09
N SER A 467 -14.48 -2.45 31.15
CA SER A 467 -15.14 -2.28 32.45
C SER A 467 -16.47 -3.01 32.45
N LYS A 468 -16.64 -3.84 33.49
CA LYS A 468 -17.83 -4.62 33.87
C LYS A 468 -17.90 -6.05 33.34
N GLU A 469 -17.10 -6.91 33.97
CA GLU A 469 -17.64 -8.15 34.52
C GLU A 469 -16.92 -8.42 35.85
N ASN A 470 -17.61 -8.13 36.95
CA ASN A 470 -17.35 -8.63 38.31
C ASN A 470 -18.72 -8.94 38.91
#